data_AF-A0AAU6RIZ3-F1
#
_entry.id   AF-A0AAU6RIZ3-F1
#
_cell.length_a   1.000
_cell.length_b   1.000
_cell.length_c   1.000
_cell.angle_alpha   90.00
_cell.angle_beta   90.00
_cell.angle_gamma   90.00
#
_symmetry.space_group_name_H-M   'P 1'
#
loop_
_entity.id
_entity.type
_entity.pdbx_description
1 polymer ?
#
loop_
_entity_poly.entity_id
_entity_poly.type
_entity_poly.pdbx_seq_one_letter_code
_entity_poly.pdbx_strand_id
1 'polypeptide(L)'
;MKDQSIQCTCGHINPPGTQLCQNCGRLINDNYDKKKIADIMRYDGQAIRSKTKHKSLADKVWNFFASVKTGVILLVLTVIASAIGTMFPQQYFIPVGEDPSTFYQDKYGTLGLIYYRLGFDNLYTSWWFLILLALVAFSIIAASIDRGIPLHKSLTRQTVKKHPSFFKRQRLTLHDDRLDMSLIETLKDNKYKVREEAGFILAEKGRISRYGPYINHTGLIILLAGAMLRFVPMFYVDEFVGIGEGETKVIPGTENQYYIKNNQFIFEQYDKESMSNTNSKSADATMNKIAKNYESKITLFENKSDSSVIGSKPELVKLKDDSIRVNHPVKFDQFALYQNSFDQSQLETMLFKVQDKQGKQIGKNFEVKLDNPKDDYKISDTLNVHLRNYAPDFDKITENGALATKSPLPNNPKICL
;
A
#
# COMPACT_ATOMS: atom_id res chain seq x y z
N MET A 1 -16.46 38.22 -22.33
CA MET A 1 -15.98 39.36 -21.51
C MET A 1 -14.48 39.24 -21.31
N LYS A 2 -13.69 40.21 -21.79
CA LYS A 2 -12.24 40.29 -21.54
C LYS A 2 -12.02 40.41 -20.03
N ASP A 3 -11.06 39.66 -19.50
CA ASP A 3 -10.71 39.68 -18.08
C ASP A 3 -9.98 41.00 -17.78
N GLN A 4 -10.73 42.10 -17.60
CA GLN A 4 -10.16 43.40 -17.29
C GLN A 4 -9.83 43.50 -15.80
N SER A 5 -8.63 43.99 -15.49
CA SER A 5 -8.20 44.30 -14.12
C SER A 5 -9.04 45.45 -13.55
N ILE A 6 -9.35 45.39 -12.25
CA ILE A 6 -10.20 46.39 -11.60
C ILE A 6 -9.36 47.31 -10.71
N GLN A 7 -9.34 48.60 -11.02
CA GLN A 7 -8.64 49.60 -10.21
C GLN A 7 -9.49 49.99 -9.00
N CYS A 8 -8.90 49.90 -7.81
CA CYS A 8 -9.54 50.36 -6.59
C CYS A 8 -9.32 51.87 -6.40
N THR A 9 -10.22 52.52 -5.65
CA THR A 9 -10.09 53.92 -5.22
C THR A 9 -8.81 54.24 -4.45
N CYS A 10 -8.11 53.24 -3.90
CA CYS A 10 -6.78 53.41 -3.30
C CYS A 10 -5.63 53.38 -4.32
N GLY A 11 -5.91 53.35 -5.63
CA GLY A 11 -4.92 53.30 -6.71
C GLY A 11 -4.41 51.89 -7.06
N HIS A 12 -4.72 50.87 -6.27
CA HIS A 12 -4.25 49.50 -6.52
C HIS A 12 -5.04 48.80 -7.63
N ILE A 13 -4.32 48.17 -8.57
CA ILE A 13 -4.89 47.40 -9.67
C ILE A 13 -5.07 45.94 -9.23
N ASN A 14 -6.31 45.47 -9.22
CA ASN A 14 -6.65 44.13 -8.76
C ASN A 14 -6.88 43.18 -9.95
N PRO A 15 -6.46 41.91 -9.83
CA PRO A 15 -6.77 40.89 -10.83
C PRO A 15 -8.28 40.75 -11.09
N PRO A 16 -8.67 40.29 -12.29
CA PRO A 16 -10.07 40.00 -12.61
C PRO A 16 -10.68 39.01 -11.59
N GLY A 17 -11.91 39.31 -11.14
CA GLY A 17 -12.65 38.46 -10.20
C GLY A 17 -12.30 38.64 -8.72
N THR A 18 -11.43 39.58 -8.34
CA THR A 18 -11.25 40.00 -6.94
C THR A 18 -12.49 40.72 -6.42
N GLN A 19 -12.95 40.35 -5.22
CA GLN A 19 -14.11 40.96 -4.57
C GLN A 19 -13.73 42.07 -3.58
N LEU A 20 -12.59 41.90 -2.91
CA LEU A 20 -11.98 42.91 -2.04
C LEU A 20 -10.66 43.36 -2.66
N CYS A 21 -10.31 44.62 -2.46
CA CYS A 21 -9.01 45.12 -2.83
C CYS A 21 -7.92 44.41 -2.04
N GLN A 22 -6.95 43.82 -2.74
CA GLN A 22 -5.82 43.11 -2.14
C GLN A 22 -4.95 44.03 -1.27
N ASN A 23 -4.94 45.34 -1.58
CA ASN A 23 -4.25 46.35 -0.80
C ASN A 23 -5.11 46.84 0.38
N CYS A 24 -6.17 47.61 0.13
CA CYS A 24 -6.91 48.29 1.21
C CYS A 24 -8.08 47.48 1.81
N GLY A 25 -8.46 46.33 1.24
CA GLY A 25 -9.57 45.51 1.76
C GLY A 25 -10.97 46.11 1.55
N ARG A 26 -11.10 47.19 0.76
CA ARG A 26 -12.38 47.76 0.34
C ARG A 26 -13.07 46.83 -0.65
N LEU A 27 -14.40 46.72 -0.59
CA LEU A 27 -15.20 46.00 -1.58
C LEU A 27 -15.07 46.71 -2.94
N ILE A 28 -14.81 45.93 -3.98
CA ILE A 28 -14.65 46.44 -5.35
C ILE A 28 -15.94 46.26 -6.17
N ASN A 29 -16.73 45.22 -5.87
CA ASN A 29 -17.99 44.93 -6.54
C ASN A 29 -19.15 44.82 -5.53
N ASP A 30 -20.18 45.64 -5.70
CA ASP A 30 -21.37 45.65 -4.82
C ASP A 30 -22.36 44.51 -5.13
N ASN A 31 -22.24 43.86 -6.30
CA ASN A 31 -23.15 42.79 -6.79
C ASN A 31 -22.87 41.38 -6.21
N TYR A 32 -22.03 41.25 -5.18
CA TYR A 32 -21.66 39.93 -4.65
C TYR A 32 -22.57 39.49 -3.49
N ASP A 33 -22.87 38.18 -3.45
CA ASP A 33 -23.67 37.57 -2.39
C ASP A 33 -22.98 37.72 -1.02
N LYS A 34 -23.56 38.57 -0.17
CA LYS A 34 -23.07 38.86 1.18
C LYS A 34 -22.96 37.61 2.06
N LYS A 35 -23.62 36.51 1.71
CA LYS A 35 -23.59 35.25 2.46
C LYS A 35 -22.32 34.42 2.24
N LYS A 36 -21.50 34.69 1.21
CA LYS A 36 -20.27 33.92 0.88
C LYS A 36 -18.95 34.63 1.23
N ILE A 37 -18.99 35.59 2.15
CA ILE A 37 -17.84 36.47 2.48
C ILE A 37 -16.75 35.79 3.32
N ALA A 38 -17.08 34.79 4.15
CA ALA A 38 -16.14 34.17 5.08
C ALA A 38 -14.88 33.61 4.38
N ASP A 39 -15.07 32.99 3.23
CA ASP A 39 -14.00 32.39 2.44
C ASP A 39 -13.08 33.45 1.78
N ILE A 40 -13.57 34.67 1.59
CA ILE A 40 -12.83 35.80 0.99
C ILE A 40 -11.87 36.42 2.02
N MET A 41 -12.33 36.54 3.27
CA MET A 41 -11.53 37.09 4.36
C MET A 41 -10.35 36.18 4.73
N ARG A 42 -10.48 34.87 4.53
CA ARG A 42 -9.38 33.91 4.74
C ARG A 42 -8.16 34.18 3.85
N TYR A 43 -8.33 34.86 2.71
CA TYR A 43 -7.25 35.19 1.77
C TYR A 43 -7.12 36.71 1.54
N ASP A 44 -7.63 37.55 2.44
CA ASP A 44 -7.59 39.02 2.32
C ASP A 44 -8.03 39.56 0.94
N GLY A 45 -9.00 38.92 0.30
CA GLY A 45 -9.49 39.33 -1.03
C GLY A 45 -8.70 38.83 -2.24
N GLN A 46 -7.68 37.99 -2.04
CA GLN A 46 -6.94 37.39 -3.15
C GLN A 46 -7.87 36.53 -4.02
N ALA A 47 -7.70 36.64 -5.34
CA ALA A 47 -8.50 35.89 -6.30
C ALA A 47 -8.09 34.40 -6.32
N ILE A 48 -9.07 33.52 -6.28
CA ILE A 48 -8.89 32.07 -6.38
C ILE A 48 -9.19 31.65 -7.83
N ARG A 49 -8.23 31.00 -8.49
CA ARG A 49 -8.31 30.67 -9.93
C ARG A 49 -9.59 29.92 -10.27
N SER A 50 -9.94 28.90 -9.47
CA SER A 50 -11.12 28.08 -9.69
C SER A 50 -12.45 28.81 -9.57
N LYS A 51 -12.48 29.95 -8.87
CA LYS A 51 -13.67 30.79 -8.75
C LYS A 51 -13.75 31.83 -9.87
N THR A 52 -12.62 32.25 -10.44
CA THR A 52 -12.55 33.36 -11.40
C THR A 52 -12.46 32.93 -12.87
N LYS A 53 -11.86 31.78 -13.19
CA LYS A 53 -11.66 31.32 -14.57
C LYS A 53 -12.50 30.08 -14.88
N HIS A 54 -13.35 30.17 -15.93
CA HIS A 54 -14.27 29.09 -16.34
C HIS A 54 -14.33 28.86 -17.87
N LYS A 55 -13.42 29.48 -18.63
CA LYS A 55 -13.57 29.62 -20.09
C LYS A 55 -13.09 28.38 -20.86
N SER A 56 -11.94 27.82 -20.47
CA SER A 56 -11.35 26.68 -21.20
C SER A 56 -11.78 25.32 -20.63
N LEU A 57 -11.67 24.27 -21.44
CA LEU A 57 -11.85 22.88 -20.97
C LEU A 57 -10.90 22.56 -19.81
N ALA A 58 -9.64 22.98 -19.92
CA ALA A 58 -8.64 22.82 -18.88
C ALA A 58 -9.04 23.52 -17.57
N ASP A 59 -9.63 24.71 -17.64
CA ASP A 59 -10.14 25.40 -16.45
C ASP A 59 -11.33 24.63 -15.84
N LYS A 60 -12.25 24.09 -16.65
CA LYS A 60 -13.37 23.27 -16.12
C LYS A 60 -12.86 22.02 -15.40
N VAL A 61 -11.90 21.31 -15.99
CA VAL A 61 -11.26 20.14 -15.37
C VAL A 61 -10.54 20.55 -14.08
N TRP A 62 -9.74 21.62 -14.11
CA TRP A 62 -9.07 22.15 -12.93
C TRP A 62 -10.06 22.50 -11.82
N ASN A 63 -11.18 23.15 -12.16
CA ASN A 63 -12.19 23.58 -11.19
C ASN A 63 -12.93 22.39 -10.57
N PHE A 64 -13.16 21.33 -11.36
CA PHE A 64 -13.71 20.08 -10.86
C PHE A 64 -12.80 19.45 -9.80
N PHE A 65 -11.50 19.31 -10.07
CA PHE A 65 -10.55 18.71 -9.14
C PHE A 65 -10.13 19.62 -7.98
N ALA A 66 -10.14 20.94 -8.16
CA ALA A 66 -9.88 21.90 -7.08
C ALA A 66 -11.06 22.04 -6.09
N SER A 67 -12.21 21.41 -6.37
CA SER A 67 -13.38 21.43 -5.50
C SER A 67 -13.22 20.50 -4.30
N VAL A 68 -13.45 21.03 -3.09
CA VAL A 68 -13.45 20.23 -1.85
C VAL A 68 -14.47 19.09 -1.93
N LYS A 69 -15.63 19.34 -2.55
CA LYS A 69 -16.68 18.32 -2.73
C LYS A 69 -16.17 17.13 -3.53
N THR A 70 -15.45 17.39 -4.63
CA THR A 70 -14.87 16.33 -5.47
C THR A 70 -13.82 15.54 -4.70
N GLY A 71 -12.92 16.23 -3.98
CA GLY A 71 -11.94 15.56 -3.13
C GLY A 71 -12.59 14.64 -2.09
N VAL A 72 -13.62 15.10 -1.39
CA VAL A 72 -14.34 14.28 -0.39
C VAL A 72 -15.02 13.07 -1.04
N ILE A 73 -15.65 13.23 -2.21
CA ILE A 73 -16.28 12.11 -2.94
C ILE A 73 -15.23 11.06 -3.32
N LEU A 74 -14.10 11.49 -3.90
CA LEU A 74 -13.02 10.57 -4.28
C LEU A 74 -12.46 9.81 -3.08
N LEU A 75 -12.30 10.50 -1.93
CA LEU A 75 -11.83 9.89 -0.69
C LEU A 75 -12.84 8.84 -0.17
N VAL A 76 -14.14 9.17 -0.16
CA VAL A 76 -15.20 8.22 0.24
C VAL A 76 -15.23 7.00 -0.68
N LEU A 77 -15.13 7.19 -2.00
CA LEU A 77 -15.05 6.08 -2.95
C LEU A 77 -13.83 5.19 -2.68
N THR A 78 -12.69 5.78 -2.36
CA THR A 78 -11.46 5.04 -2.03
C THR A 78 -11.63 4.21 -0.75
N VAL A 79 -12.28 4.78 0.27
CA VAL A 79 -12.57 4.08 1.54
C VAL A 79 -13.54 2.92 1.31
N ILE A 80 -14.61 3.13 0.53
CA ILE A 80 -15.57 2.06 0.21
C ILE A 80 -14.89 0.94 -0.59
N ALA A 81 -14.09 1.29 -1.61
CA ALA A 81 -13.32 0.32 -2.38
C ALA A 81 -12.38 -0.49 -1.48
N SER A 82 -11.64 0.18 -0.58
CA SER A 82 -10.72 -0.47 0.37
C SER A 82 -11.44 -1.38 1.36
N ALA A 83 -12.60 -0.97 1.85
CA ALA A 83 -13.44 -1.78 2.74
C ALA A 83 -13.93 -3.04 2.04
N ILE A 84 -14.42 -2.92 0.79
CA ILE A 84 -14.86 -4.07 -0.01
C ILE A 84 -13.68 -4.99 -0.31
N GLY A 85 -12.55 -4.46 -0.76
CA GLY A 85 -11.35 -5.26 -1.03
C GLY A 85 -10.73 -5.90 0.21
N THR A 86 -11.15 -5.55 1.41
CA THR A 86 -10.68 -6.22 2.65
C THR A 86 -11.72 -7.22 3.18
N MET A 87 -12.83 -7.45 2.46
CA MET A 87 -13.84 -8.43 2.87
C MET A 87 -13.36 -9.87 2.75
N PHE A 88 -12.61 -10.20 1.70
CA PHE A 88 -11.98 -11.50 1.52
C PHE A 88 -10.46 -11.38 1.63
N PRO A 89 -9.74 -12.48 1.93
CA PRO A 89 -8.28 -12.47 1.93
C PRO A 89 -7.75 -11.90 0.60
N GLN A 90 -6.81 -10.96 0.68
CA GLN A 90 -6.09 -10.50 -0.51
C GLN A 90 -5.32 -11.69 -1.12
N GLN A 91 -5.04 -11.63 -2.42
CA GLN A 91 -4.31 -12.65 -3.16
C GLN A 91 -2.99 -13.03 -2.45
N TYR A 92 -2.33 -12.05 -1.83
CA TYR A 92 -1.12 -12.25 -1.03
C TYR A 92 -1.27 -13.23 0.16
N PHE A 93 -2.49 -13.41 0.67
CA PHE A 93 -2.80 -14.24 1.83
C PHE A 93 -3.43 -15.60 1.47
N ILE A 94 -3.59 -15.91 0.18
CA ILE A 94 -4.06 -17.24 -0.24
C ILE A 94 -2.90 -18.24 -0.20
N PRO A 95 -3.16 -19.56 -0.05
CA PRO A 95 -2.10 -20.58 0.00
C PRO A 95 -1.21 -20.55 -1.26
N VAL A 96 0.09 -20.75 -1.06
CA VAL A 96 1.08 -20.75 -2.14
C VAL A 96 0.79 -21.90 -3.11
N GLY A 97 0.63 -21.57 -4.40
CA GLY A 97 0.36 -22.55 -5.46
C GLY A 97 -1.12 -22.74 -5.80
N GLU A 98 -2.04 -22.12 -5.06
CA GLU A 98 -3.44 -22.04 -5.49
C GLU A 98 -3.65 -20.96 -6.55
N ASP A 99 -4.41 -21.29 -7.60
CA ASP A 99 -4.84 -20.32 -8.60
C ASP A 99 -5.93 -19.42 -7.99
N PRO A 100 -5.71 -18.08 -7.90
CA PRO A 100 -6.72 -17.16 -7.40
C PRO A 100 -8.07 -17.30 -8.11
N SER A 101 -8.05 -17.58 -9.42
CA SER A 101 -9.25 -17.65 -10.24
C SER A 101 -10.21 -18.78 -9.82
N THR A 102 -9.66 -19.89 -9.32
CA THR A 102 -10.43 -21.01 -8.77
C THR A 102 -10.68 -20.86 -7.28
N PHE A 103 -9.67 -20.41 -6.51
CA PHE A 103 -9.75 -20.28 -5.05
C PHE A 103 -10.97 -19.47 -4.59
N TYR A 104 -11.17 -18.26 -5.14
CA TYR A 104 -12.29 -17.42 -4.71
C TYR A 104 -13.64 -18.01 -5.11
N GLN A 105 -13.73 -18.64 -6.27
CA GLN A 105 -14.97 -19.28 -6.73
C GLN A 105 -15.31 -20.51 -5.87
N ASP A 106 -14.33 -21.34 -5.54
CA ASP A 106 -14.54 -22.55 -4.76
C ASP A 106 -14.88 -22.24 -3.29
N LYS A 107 -14.29 -21.18 -2.72
CA LYS A 107 -14.55 -20.77 -1.33
C LYS A 107 -15.81 -19.91 -1.16
N TYR A 108 -16.09 -19.02 -2.10
CA TYR A 108 -17.13 -17.98 -1.97
C TYR A 108 -18.18 -17.99 -3.09
N GLY A 109 -18.14 -18.98 -3.98
CA GLY A 109 -19.09 -19.15 -5.09
C GLY A 109 -19.06 -17.98 -6.09
N THR A 110 -20.23 -17.62 -6.61
CA THR A 110 -20.38 -16.55 -7.61
C THR A 110 -19.88 -15.20 -7.11
N LEU A 111 -20.02 -14.89 -5.81
CA LEU A 111 -19.51 -13.64 -5.23
C LEU A 111 -17.98 -13.58 -5.29
N GLY A 112 -17.30 -14.69 -5.02
CA GLY A 112 -15.84 -14.78 -5.15
C GLY A 112 -15.37 -14.59 -6.59
N LEU A 113 -16.08 -15.15 -7.57
CA LEU A 113 -15.76 -14.94 -8.98
C LEU A 113 -15.91 -13.47 -9.40
N ILE A 114 -16.97 -12.79 -8.96
CA ILE A 114 -17.15 -11.35 -9.23
C ILE A 114 -16.05 -10.54 -8.56
N TYR A 115 -15.70 -10.89 -7.32
CA TYR A 115 -14.65 -10.24 -6.55
C TYR A 115 -13.30 -10.28 -7.26
N TYR A 116 -12.88 -11.47 -7.71
CA TYR A 116 -11.69 -11.68 -8.51
C TYR A 116 -11.74 -10.91 -9.84
N ARG A 117 -12.85 -10.99 -10.59
CA ARG A 117 -12.98 -10.30 -11.89
C ARG A 117 -12.92 -8.78 -11.80
N LEU A 118 -13.39 -8.22 -10.70
CA LEU A 118 -13.31 -6.78 -10.43
C LEU A 118 -11.94 -6.37 -9.87
N GLY A 119 -11.03 -7.30 -9.59
CA GLY A 119 -9.70 -7.04 -9.04
C GLY A 119 -9.72 -6.70 -7.55
N PHE A 120 -10.78 -7.05 -6.81
CA PHE A 120 -10.80 -6.82 -5.36
C PHE A 120 -9.89 -7.79 -4.60
N ASP A 121 -9.56 -8.94 -5.19
CA ASP A 121 -8.56 -9.90 -4.71
C ASP A 121 -7.16 -9.30 -4.61
N ASN A 122 -6.83 -8.42 -5.55
CA ASN A 122 -5.56 -7.70 -5.58
C ASN A 122 -5.81 -6.20 -5.74
N LEU A 123 -6.60 -5.64 -4.81
CA LEU A 123 -7.14 -4.28 -4.90
C LEU A 123 -6.02 -3.23 -5.01
N TYR A 124 -5.00 -3.36 -4.17
CA TYR A 124 -3.96 -2.33 -4.01
C TYR A 124 -3.02 -2.23 -5.22
N THR A 125 -3.03 -3.20 -6.12
CA THR A 125 -2.29 -3.16 -7.39
C THR A 125 -3.22 -3.08 -8.61
N SER A 126 -4.54 -3.16 -8.40
CA SER A 126 -5.53 -3.08 -9.48
C SER A 126 -5.54 -1.71 -10.17
N TRP A 127 -5.40 -1.72 -11.49
CA TRP A 127 -5.27 -0.51 -12.32
C TRP A 127 -6.35 0.56 -12.04
N TRP A 128 -7.60 0.17 -11.82
CA TRP A 128 -8.70 1.11 -11.57
C TRP A 128 -8.61 1.74 -10.17
N PHE A 129 -8.16 1.00 -9.16
CA PHE A 129 -7.94 1.52 -7.82
C PHE A 129 -6.76 2.50 -7.80
N LEU A 130 -5.75 2.23 -8.63
CA LEU A 130 -4.62 3.14 -8.82
C LEU A 130 -5.02 4.42 -9.54
N ILE A 131 -5.88 4.35 -10.55
CA ILE A 131 -6.49 5.54 -11.15
C ILE A 131 -7.25 6.32 -10.09
N LEU A 132 -8.02 5.64 -9.23
CA LEU A 132 -8.74 6.29 -8.14
C LEU A 132 -7.78 7.03 -7.17
N LEU A 133 -6.67 6.40 -6.77
CA LEU A 133 -5.63 7.03 -5.94
C LEU A 133 -4.95 8.21 -6.66
N ALA A 134 -4.66 8.08 -7.95
CA ALA A 134 -4.08 9.16 -8.76
C ALA A 134 -5.03 10.36 -8.87
N LEU A 135 -6.34 10.12 -9.00
CA LEU A 135 -7.36 11.16 -8.99
C LEU A 135 -7.45 11.86 -7.64
N VAL A 136 -7.34 11.12 -6.53
CA VAL A 136 -7.26 11.69 -5.18
C VAL A 136 -6.02 12.58 -5.05
N ALA A 137 -4.84 12.08 -5.46
CA ALA A 137 -3.59 12.84 -5.43
C ALA A 137 -3.70 14.13 -6.27
N PHE A 138 -4.22 14.03 -7.49
CA PHE A 138 -4.42 15.18 -8.37
C PHE A 138 -5.41 16.20 -7.77
N SER A 139 -6.49 15.74 -7.17
CA SER A 139 -7.47 16.58 -6.46
C SER A 139 -6.82 17.36 -5.31
N ILE A 140 -6.02 16.70 -4.49
CA ILE A 140 -5.28 17.31 -3.39
C ILE A 140 -4.29 18.36 -3.91
N ILE A 141 -3.52 18.04 -4.96
CA ILE A 141 -2.58 18.98 -5.59
C ILE A 141 -3.31 20.20 -6.14
N ALA A 142 -4.36 19.98 -6.94
CA ALA A 142 -5.15 21.05 -7.54
C ALA A 142 -5.76 21.97 -6.46
N ALA A 143 -6.40 21.40 -5.44
CA ALA A 143 -6.97 22.16 -4.33
C ALA A 143 -5.92 22.93 -3.51
N SER A 144 -4.72 22.35 -3.34
CA SER A 144 -3.60 22.96 -2.64
C SER A 144 -3.00 24.14 -3.40
N ILE A 145 -2.80 24.00 -4.71
CA ILE A 145 -2.28 25.07 -5.57
C ILE A 145 -3.30 26.21 -5.67
N ASP A 146 -4.56 25.86 -5.92
CA ASP A 146 -5.65 26.80 -6.16
C ASP A 146 -5.89 27.75 -4.97
N ARG A 147 -5.75 27.24 -3.74
CA ARG A 147 -5.97 28.01 -2.50
C ARG A 147 -4.67 28.43 -1.79
N GLY A 148 -3.61 27.64 -1.91
CA GLY A 148 -2.32 27.86 -1.25
C GLY A 148 -1.54 29.02 -1.84
N ILE A 149 -1.58 29.20 -3.16
CA ILE A 149 -0.92 30.36 -3.81
C ILE A 149 -1.57 31.68 -3.38
N PRO A 150 -2.91 31.86 -3.46
CA PRO A 150 -3.58 33.04 -2.92
C PRO A 150 -3.27 33.29 -1.44
N LEU A 151 -3.26 32.24 -0.61
CA LEU A 151 -2.93 32.36 0.80
C LEU A 151 -1.51 32.85 1.02
N HIS A 152 -0.54 32.24 0.34
CA HIS A 152 0.86 32.62 0.47
C HIS A 152 1.06 34.08 0.04
N LYS A 153 0.40 34.54 -1.03
CA LYS A 153 0.40 35.95 -1.44
C LYS A 153 -0.23 36.87 -0.39
N SER A 154 -1.38 36.49 0.19
CA SER A 154 -2.04 37.26 1.26
C SER A 154 -1.13 37.42 2.48
N LEU A 155 -0.40 36.37 2.85
CA LEU A 155 0.49 36.37 4.02
C LEU A 155 1.81 37.11 3.82
N THR A 156 2.36 37.09 2.60
CA THR A 156 3.64 37.73 2.28
C THR A 156 3.49 39.18 1.85
N ARG A 157 2.37 39.53 1.21
CA ARG A 157 2.07 40.89 0.71
C ARG A 157 1.00 41.60 1.54
N GLN A 158 0.84 41.19 2.80
CA GLN A 158 -0.14 41.79 3.70
C GLN A 158 0.27 43.23 4.02
N THR A 159 -0.61 44.18 3.68
CA THR A 159 -0.45 45.59 4.02
C THR A 159 -1.05 45.92 5.38
N VAL A 160 -0.42 46.86 6.09
CA VAL A 160 -0.84 47.30 7.43
C VAL A 160 -2.07 48.21 7.34
N LYS A 161 -2.08 49.12 6.37
CA LYS A 161 -3.19 50.05 6.13
C LYS A 161 -4.39 49.35 5.47
N LYS A 162 -5.52 49.32 6.16
CA LYS A 162 -6.81 48.81 5.65
C LYS A 162 -7.90 49.86 5.74
N HIS A 163 -8.85 49.80 4.81
CA HIS A 163 -10.04 50.64 4.80
C HIS A 163 -10.99 50.23 5.94
N PRO A 164 -11.69 51.15 6.63
CA PRO A 164 -12.56 50.83 7.76
C PRO A 164 -13.60 49.72 7.49
N SER A 165 -14.12 49.66 6.25
CA SER A 165 -15.06 48.60 5.86
C SER A 165 -14.48 47.18 5.87
N PHE A 166 -13.15 47.03 5.84
CA PHE A 166 -12.47 45.72 5.99
C PHE A 166 -12.66 45.16 7.40
N PHE A 167 -12.52 45.98 8.44
CA PHE A 167 -12.64 45.56 9.84
C PHE A 167 -14.08 45.16 10.20
N LYS A 168 -15.08 45.84 9.62
CA LYS A 168 -16.50 45.46 9.76
C LYS A 168 -16.83 44.04 9.28
N ARG A 169 -15.92 43.41 8.52
CA ARG A 169 -16.06 42.03 8.00
C ARG A 169 -15.25 40.99 8.79
N GLN A 170 -14.49 41.42 9.80
CA GLN A 170 -13.76 40.52 10.67
C GLN A 170 -14.71 39.91 11.71
N ARG A 171 -14.35 38.72 12.21
CA ARG A 171 -15.15 38.02 13.23
C ARG A 171 -15.28 38.83 14.52
N LEU A 172 -14.23 39.56 14.88
CA LEU A 172 -14.17 40.45 16.04
C LEU A 172 -13.69 41.81 15.53
N THR A 173 -14.43 42.85 15.89
CA THR A 173 -14.07 44.24 15.61
C THR A 173 -14.47 45.08 16.81
N LEU A 174 -13.58 45.95 17.25
CA LEU A 174 -13.82 46.94 18.28
C LEU A 174 -13.49 48.30 17.69
N HIS A 175 -14.33 49.29 17.96
CA HIS A 175 -14.03 50.68 17.67
C HIS A 175 -13.82 51.38 19.00
N ASP A 176 -12.62 51.91 19.20
CA ASP A 176 -12.24 52.69 20.37
C ASP A 176 -11.54 53.95 19.87
N ASP A 177 -11.94 55.11 20.42
CA ASP A 177 -11.38 56.42 20.09
C ASP A 177 -10.08 56.69 20.87
N ARG A 178 -9.74 55.83 21.85
CA ARG A 178 -8.52 55.93 22.66
C ARG A 178 -7.56 54.81 22.30
N LEU A 179 -6.55 55.12 21.49
CA LEU A 179 -5.45 54.19 21.24
C LEU A 179 -4.40 54.36 22.34
N ASP A 180 -4.33 53.42 23.29
CA ASP A 180 -3.25 53.39 24.27
C ASP A 180 -1.98 52.85 23.61
N MET A 181 -0.93 53.69 23.54
CA MET A 181 0.36 53.30 22.96
C MET A 181 1.05 52.19 23.77
N SER A 182 0.70 52.02 25.06
CA SER A 182 1.18 50.90 25.89
C SER A 182 0.72 49.53 25.37
N LEU A 183 -0.34 49.50 24.56
CA LEU A 183 -0.86 48.29 23.93
C LEU A 183 0.16 47.66 22.98
N ILE A 184 0.99 48.46 22.32
CA ILE A 184 2.01 47.97 21.38
C ILE A 184 3.07 47.15 22.12
N GLU A 185 3.53 47.65 23.26
CA GLU A 185 4.51 46.96 24.12
C GLU A 185 3.91 45.69 24.68
N THR A 186 2.68 45.77 25.21
CA THR A 186 1.92 44.61 25.70
C THR A 186 1.77 43.53 24.62
N LEU A 187 1.50 43.89 23.37
CA LEU A 187 1.39 42.94 22.26
C LEU A 187 2.73 42.28 21.94
N LYS A 188 3.84 43.04 21.95
CA LYS A 188 5.19 42.49 21.75
C LYS A 188 5.58 41.53 22.87
N ASP A 189 5.26 41.85 24.12
CA ASP A 189 5.51 40.99 25.28
C ASP A 189 4.74 39.67 25.18
N ASN A 190 3.50 39.74 24.68
CA ASN A 190 2.68 38.58 24.34
C ASN A 190 3.12 37.82 23.07
N LYS A 191 4.30 38.15 22.52
CA LYS A 191 4.93 37.51 21.35
C LYS A 191 4.17 37.71 20.04
N TYR A 192 3.45 38.82 19.89
CA TYR A 192 2.93 39.22 18.59
C TYR A 192 4.05 39.84 17.74
N LYS A 193 4.03 39.56 16.44
CA LYS A 193 4.83 40.30 15.46
C LYS A 193 4.08 41.57 15.09
N VAL A 194 4.62 42.72 15.47
CA VAL A 194 4.01 44.03 15.24
C VAL A 194 4.69 44.73 14.07
N ARG A 195 3.90 45.30 13.15
CA ARG A 195 4.32 46.16 12.03
C ARG A 195 3.55 47.46 12.08
N GLU A 196 4.25 48.57 11.92
CA GLU A 196 3.68 49.92 11.93
C GLU A 196 4.00 50.63 10.61
N GLU A 197 2.98 51.17 9.94
CA GLU A 197 3.12 51.90 8.69
C GLU A 197 2.12 53.07 8.64
N ALA A 198 2.62 54.30 8.44
CA ALA A 198 1.79 55.50 8.24
C ALA A 198 0.66 55.69 9.28
N GLY A 199 0.95 55.42 10.56
CA GLY A 199 0.01 55.52 11.68
C GLY A 199 -0.95 54.33 11.83
N PHE A 200 -0.77 53.25 11.06
CA PHE A 200 -1.53 52.00 11.20
C PHE A 200 -0.66 50.93 11.85
N ILE A 201 -1.27 50.06 12.64
CA ILE A 201 -0.58 48.96 13.35
C ILE A 201 -1.21 47.62 12.96
N LEU A 202 -0.36 46.64 12.65
CA LEU A 202 -0.72 45.25 12.42
C LEU A 202 0.05 44.38 13.40
N ALA A 203 -0.67 43.70 14.28
CA ALA A 203 -0.11 42.73 15.22
C ALA A 203 -0.65 41.33 14.91
N GLU A 204 0.24 40.35 14.69
CA GLU A 204 -0.17 38.97 14.39
C GLU A 204 0.68 37.94 15.14
N LYS A 205 0.06 36.80 15.48
CA LYS A 205 0.73 35.64 16.08
C LYS A 205 0.24 34.37 15.39
N GLY A 206 1.10 33.35 15.31
CA GLY A 206 0.72 32.05 14.76
C GLY A 206 0.55 31.99 13.25
N ARG A 207 1.24 32.83 12.46
CA ARG A 207 1.11 32.88 10.99
C ARG A 207 1.19 31.51 10.30
N ILE A 208 2.06 30.62 10.79
CA ILE A 208 2.30 29.27 10.23
C ILE A 208 1.04 28.40 10.30
N SER A 209 0.18 28.56 11.31
CA SER A 209 -1.07 27.78 11.46
C SER A 209 -1.99 27.88 10.24
N ARG A 210 -1.95 29.00 9.50
CA ARG A 210 -2.74 29.17 8.27
C ARG A 210 -2.28 28.24 7.14
N TYR A 211 -1.03 27.79 7.16
CA TYR A 211 -0.49 26.81 6.21
C TYR A 211 -0.84 25.35 6.58
N GLY A 212 -1.43 25.09 7.76
CA GLY A 212 -1.67 23.73 8.28
C GLY A 212 -2.27 22.74 7.27
N PRO A 213 -3.39 23.06 6.59
CA PRO A 213 -3.97 22.16 5.60
C PRO A 213 -3.02 21.78 4.46
N TYR A 214 -2.19 22.72 4.01
CA TYR A 214 -1.27 22.50 2.89
C TYR A 214 -0.05 21.66 3.31
N ILE A 215 0.44 21.84 4.54
CA ILE A 215 1.48 20.98 5.11
C ILE A 215 0.98 19.54 5.19
N ASN A 216 -0.26 19.33 5.68
CA ASN A 216 -0.87 18.01 5.72
C ASN A 216 -1.04 17.41 4.31
N HIS A 217 -1.51 18.21 3.36
CA HIS A 217 -1.62 17.78 1.97
C HIS A 217 -0.26 17.38 1.39
N THR A 218 0.81 18.13 1.64
CA THR A 218 2.17 17.76 1.21
C THR A 218 2.59 16.42 1.80
N GLY A 219 2.37 16.19 3.09
CA GLY A 219 2.66 14.90 3.72
C GLY A 219 1.90 13.74 3.07
N LEU A 220 0.60 13.93 2.81
CA LEU A 220 -0.22 12.92 2.13
C LEU A 220 0.24 12.67 0.69
N ILE A 221 0.65 13.70 -0.04
CA ILE A 221 1.18 13.56 -1.41
C ILE A 221 2.51 12.81 -1.42
N ILE A 222 3.40 13.07 -0.47
CA ILE A 222 4.67 12.33 -0.34
C ILE A 222 4.38 10.84 -0.07
N LEU A 223 3.45 10.55 0.83
CA LEU A 223 3.03 9.19 1.13
C LEU A 223 2.46 8.49 -0.12
N LEU A 224 1.54 9.13 -0.84
CA LEU A 224 0.95 8.59 -2.06
C LEU A 224 2.00 8.39 -3.16
N ALA A 225 2.92 9.35 -3.34
CA ALA A 225 4.01 9.23 -4.30
C ALA A 225 4.92 8.04 -3.96
N GLY A 226 5.26 7.84 -2.69
CA GLY A 226 6.03 6.68 -2.23
C GLY A 226 5.31 5.35 -2.50
N ALA A 227 4.00 5.29 -2.25
CA ALA A 227 3.19 4.11 -2.59
C ALA A 227 3.17 3.85 -4.11
N MET A 228 3.12 4.91 -4.92
CA MET A 228 3.14 4.81 -6.39
C MET A 228 4.53 4.47 -6.98
N LEU A 229 5.63 4.64 -6.24
CA LEU A 229 6.97 4.26 -6.73
C LEU A 229 7.10 2.75 -6.96
N ARG A 230 6.30 1.93 -6.26
CA ARG A 230 6.24 0.48 -6.47
C ARG A 230 5.84 0.06 -7.89
N PHE A 231 5.23 0.96 -8.68
CA PHE A 231 4.85 0.67 -10.07
C PHE A 231 6.01 0.74 -11.05
N VAL A 232 7.11 1.36 -10.68
CA VAL A 232 8.27 1.41 -11.55
C VAL A 232 9.08 0.15 -11.26
N PRO A 233 9.11 -0.86 -12.15
CA PRO A 233 9.70 -2.17 -11.86
C PRO A 233 11.18 -2.09 -11.49
N MET A 234 11.84 -1.00 -11.89
CA MET A 234 13.24 -0.71 -11.56
C MET A 234 13.47 -0.31 -10.09
N PHE A 235 12.44 0.19 -9.39
CA PHE A 235 12.59 0.70 -8.02
C PHE A 235 12.18 -0.30 -6.94
N TYR A 236 11.53 -1.41 -7.31
CA TYR A 236 11.01 -2.38 -6.35
C TYR A 236 10.81 -3.76 -6.98
N VAL A 237 11.27 -4.79 -6.28
CA VAL A 237 10.99 -6.21 -6.57
C VAL A 237 10.39 -6.82 -5.30
N ASP A 238 9.25 -7.47 -5.43
CA ASP A 238 8.53 -8.12 -4.33
C ASP A 238 7.86 -9.38 -4.85
N GLU A 239 8.65 -10.42 -4.85
CA GLU A 239 8.30 -11.72 -5.39
C GLU A 239 8.39 -12.78 -4.30
N PHE A 240 7.51 -13.77 -4.39
CA PHE A 240 7.48 -14.88 -3.45
C PHE A 240 8.10 -16.12 -4.06
N VAL A 241 8.93 -16.81 -3.27
CA VAL A 241 9.47 -18.11 -3.62
C VAL A 241 9.28 -19.06 -2.44
N GLY A 242 8.40 -20.05 -2.62
CA GLY A 242 8.23 -21.16 -1.67
C GLY A 242 9.23 -22.27 -1.99
N ILE A 243 10.06 -22.66 -1.03
CA ILE A 243 11.16 -23.63 -1.22
C ILE A 243 11.10 -24.67 -0.10
N GLY A 244 10.85 -25.93 -0.48
CA GLY A 244 10.91 -27.06 0.44
C GLY A 244 12.34 -27.35 0.90
N GLU A 245 12.51 -28.06 2.02
CA GLU A 245 13.84 -28.49 2.46
C GLU A 245 14.50 -29.38 1.39
N GLY A 246 15.78 -29.14 1.12
CA GLY A 246 16.57 -29.80 0.08
C GLY A 246 16.35 -29.25 -1.34
N GLU A 247 15.26 -28.50 -1.58
CA GLU A 247 14.90 -27.98 -2.90
C GLU A 247 15.79 -26.80 -3.31
N THR A 248 16.09 -26.70 -4.61
CA THR A 248 16.77 -25.56 -5.22
C THR A 248 15.86 -24.91 -6.26
N LYS A 249 15.59 -23.62 -6.12
CA LYS A 249 14.75 -22.83 -7.02
C LYS A 249 15.44 -21.55 -7.47
N VAL A 250 15.03 -21.04 -8.62
CA VAL A 250 15.43 -19.71 -9.09
C VAL A 250 14.82 -18.64 -8.18
N ILE A 251 15.58 -17.57 -7.92
CA ILE A 251 15.05 -16.38 -7.24
C ILE A 251 14.29 -15.56 -8.28
N PRO A 252 12.96 -15.39 -8.14
CA PRO A 252 12.19 -14.60 -9.10
C PRO A 252 12.68 -13.14 -9.16
N GLY A 253 12.49 -12.48 -10.30
CA GLY A 253 12.98 -11.12 -10.52
C GLY A 253 14.49 -10.99 -10.79
N THR A 254 15.21 -12.11 -10.86
CA THR A 254 16.66 -12.13 -11.16
C THR A 254 17.02 -12.61 -12.57
N GLU A 255 16.04 -12.79 -13.46
CA GLU A 255 16.28 -13.27 -14.83
C GLU A 255 17.12 -14.56 -14.91
N ASN A 256 16.90 -15.50 -13.97
CA ASN A 256 17.66 -16.76 -13.81
C ASN A 256 19.15 -16.60 -13.46
N GLN A 257 19.56 -15.44 -12.95
CA GLN A 257 20.94 -15.20 -12.50
C GLN A 257 21.23 -15.84 -11.14
N TYR A 258 20.25 -15.85 -10.23
CA TYR A 258 20.46 -16.35 -8.88
C TYR A 258 19.49 -17.48 -8.51
N TYR A 259 20.02 -18.47 -7.81
CA TYR A 259 19.29 -19.61 -7.28
C TYR A 259 19.50 -19.73 -5.78
N ILE A 260 18.50 -20.29 -5.11
CA ILE A 260 18.49 -20.49 -3.68
C ILE A 260 18.14 -21.94 -3.38
N LYS A 261 18.90 -22.54 -2.48
CA LYS A 261 18.61 -23.84 -1.90
C LYS A 261 18.24 -23.69 -0.44
N ASN A 262 17.14 -24.29 -0.03
CA ASN A 262 16.82 -24.44 1.38
C ASN A 262 17.51 -25.72 1.90
N ASN A 263 18.52 -25.57 2.76
CA ASN A 263 19.22 -26.71 3.33
C ASN A 263 18.50 -27.29 4.54
N GLN A 264 17.87 -26.43 5.34
CA GLN A 264 17.17 -26.82 6.56
C GLN A 264 16.27 -25.67 7.04
N PHE A 265 15.05 -26.00 7.46
CA PHE A 265 14.14 -25.12 8.16
C PHE A 265 14.13 -25.45 9.66
N ILE A 266 14.28 -24.43 10.50
CA ILE A 266 14.32 -24.55 11.95
C ILE A 266 13.11 -23.78 12.49
N PHE A 267 12.21 -24.50 13.18
CA PHE A 267 11.03 -23.94 13.82
C PHE A 267 11.11 -24.13 15.34
N GLU A 268 11.34 -23.04 16.07
CA GLU A 268 11.29 -23.03 17.54
C GLU A 268 9.94 -22.50 18.01
N GLN A 269 9.42 -23.09 19.09
CA GLN A 269 8.19 -22.66 19.74
C GLN A 269 8.49 -22.17 21.15
N TYR A 270 7.65 -21.26 21.66
CA TYR A 270 7.66 -20.95 23.09
C TYR A 270 7.11 -22.14 23.89
N ASP A 271 7.63 -22.32 25.10
CA ASP A 271 7.13 -23.33 26.03
C ASP A 271 5.68 -23.01 26.42
N LYS A 272 4.87 -24.03 26.72
CA LYS A 272 3.45 -23.88 27.09
C LYS A 272 3.22 -23.01 28.34
N GLU A 273 4.23 -22.86 29.19
CA GLU A 273 4.21 -22.02 30.38
C GLU A 273 4.51 -20.54 30.09
N SER A 274 4.97 -20.24 28.87
CA SER A 274 5.22 -18.87 28.41
C SER A 274 3.89 -18.16 28.22
N MET A 275 3.47 -17.39 29.23
CA MET A 275 2.30 -16.53 29.17
C MET A 275 2.51 -15.49 28.06
N SER A 276 1.93 -15.73 26.89
CA SER A 276 1.80 -14.69 25.88
C SER A 276 0.97 -13.54 26.45
N ASN A 277 1.44 -12.31 26.24
CA ASN A 277 0.68 -11.09 26.48
C ASN A 277 -0.49 -10.91 25.49
N THR A 278 -0.68 -11.84 24.55
CA THR A 278 -1.86 -11.90 23.70
C THR A 278 -2.87 -12.92 24.25
N ASN A 279 -4.11 -12.48 24.48
CA ASN A 279 -5.24 -13.36 24.78
C ASN A 279 -5.43 -14.35 23.62
N SER A 280 -4.82 -15.52 23.72
CA SER A 280 -4.75 -16.56 22.68
C SER A 280 -6.08 -17.22 22.32
N LYS A 281 -7.22 -16.72 22.83
CA LYS A 281 -8.55 -17.27 22.53
C LYS A 281 -9.01 -17.06 21.08
N SER A 282 -8.34 -16.22 20.30
CA SER A 282 -8.64 -15.98 18.88
C SER A 282 -7.65 -16.62 17.90
N ALA A 283 -6.62 -17.30 18.40
CA ALA A 283 -5.74 -18.13 17.58
C ALA A 283 -6.30 -19.55 17.60
N ASP A 284 -6.44 -20.16 16.42
CA ASP A 284 -6.95 -21.51 16.21
C ASP A 284 -6.52 -22.50 17.31
N ALA A 285 -7.46 -23.28 17.86
CA ALA A 285 -7.14 -24.28 18.89
C ALA A 285 -6.17 -25.39 18.39
N THR A 286 -6.05 -25.53 17.06
CA THR A 286 -5.06 -26.35 16.34
C THR A 286 -3.68 -25.69 16.19
N MET A 287 -3.58 -24.36 16.38
CA MET A 287 -2.39 -23.50 16.29
C MET A 287 -1.88 -23.04 17.67
N ASN A 288 -2.04 -23.86 18.71
CA ASN A 288 -1.56 -23.59 20.08
C ASN A 288 -0.01 -23.54 20.21
N LYS A 289 0.69 -23.29 19.11
CA LYS A 289 2.14 -23.23 18.98
C LYS A 289 2.53 -21.80 18.60
N ILE A 290 2.92 -21.00 19.58
CA ILE A 290 3.43 -19.66 19.31
C ILE A 290 4.87 -19.82 18.78
N ALA A 291 5.07 -19.45 17.52
CA ALA A 291 6.38 -19.45 16.89
C ALA A 291 7.32 -18.50 17.65
N LYS A 292 8.43 -19.03 18.14
CA LYS A 292 9.54 -18.27 18.74
C LYS A 292 10.55 -17.86 17.67
N ASN A 293 10.88 -18.77 16.78
CA ASN A 293 11.80 -18.54 15.66
C ASN A 293 11.35 -19.41 14.48
N TYR A 294 11.40 -18.87 13.28
CA TYR A 294 11.40 -19.65 12.07
C TYR A 294 12.55 -19.16 11.19
N GLU A 295 13.46 -20.08 10.89
CA GLU A 295 14.76 -19.82 10.30
C GLU A 295 14.99 -20.79 9.14
N SER A 296 15.44 -20.28 8.00
CA SER A 296 15.87 -21.11 6.88
C SER A 296 17.38 -21.01 6.71
N LYS A 297 18.10 -22.14 6.85
CA LYS A 297 19.51 -22.28 6.46
C LYS A 297 19.55 -22.43 4.94
N ILE A 298 20.17 -21.49 4.25
CA ILE A 298 20.13 -21.44 2.79
C ILE A 298 21.52 -21.40 2.18
N THR A 299 21.64 -21.89 0.96
CA THR A 299 22.80 -21.66 0.09
C THR A 299 22.35 -20.86 -1.12
N LEU A 300 23.05 -19.78 -1.39
CA LEU A 300 22.88 -18.97 -2.60
C LEU A 300 23.84 -19.42 -3.68
N PHE A 301 23.35 -19.47 -4.91
CA PHE A 301 24.12 -19.79 -6.09
C PHE A 301 23.97 -18.69 -7.14
N GLU A 302 25.04 -18.45 -7.88
CA GLU A 302 25.04 -17.69 -9.12
C GLU A 302 25.04 -18.66 -10.29
N ASN A 303 24.20 -18.42 -11.27
CA ASN A 303 24.20 -19.18 -12.51
C ASN A 303 25.24 -18.58 -13.46
N LYS A 304 26.29 -19.36 -13.78
CA LYS A 304 27.34 -18.97 -14.74
C LYS A 304 27.09 -19.47 -16.16
N SER A 305 26.00 -20.18 -16.39
CA SER A 305 25.60 -20.56 -17.74
C SER A 305 25.35 -19.33 -18.60
N ASP A 306 25.78 -19.38 -19.86
CA ASP A 306 25.48 -18.35 -20.83
C ASP A 306 23.95 -18.27 -21.02
N SER A 307 23.34 -17.21 -20.48
CA SER A 307 21.89 -17.07 -20.23
C SER A 307 21.02 -17.05 -21.50
N SER A 308 21.62 -17.24 -22.67
CA SER A 308 21.00 -17.13 -23.98
C SER A 308 20.18 -18.37 -24.40
N VAL A 309 20.40 -19.53 -23.76
CA VAL A 309 19.70 -20.78 -24.13
C VAL A 309 18.58 -21.11 -23.12
N ILE A 310 17.34 -20.83 -23.53
CA ILE A 310 16.13 -21.21 -22.79
C ILE A 310 16.10 -22.73 -22.59
N GLY A 311 16.00 -23.19 -21.34
CA GLY A 311 15.91 -24.62 -20.99
C GLY A 311 17.25 -25.33 -20.81
N SER A 312 18.39 -24.63 -20.92
CA SER A 312 19.69 -25.17 -20.53
C SER A 312 19.74 -25.46 -19.03
N LYS A 313 20.45 -26.53 -18.63
CA LYS A 313 20.67 -26.83 -17.20
C LYS A 313 21.57 -25.74 -16.61
N PRO A 314 21.22 -25.15 -15.45
CA PRO A 314 22.02 -24.10 -14.85
C PRO A 314 23.34 -24.63 -14.31
N GLU A 315 24.41 -23.86 -14.49
CA GLU A 315 25.74 -24.09 -13.94
C GLU A 315 25.88 -23.25 -12.66
N LEU A 316 25.46 -23.85 -11.55
CA LEU A 316 25.35 -23.18 -10.27
C LEU A 316 26.69 -23.12 -9.55
N VAL A 317 27.23 -21.92 -9.40
CA VAL A 317 28.41 -21.63 -8.56
C VAL A 317 27.94 -21.10 -7.22
N LYS A 318 28.37 -21.74 -6.14
CA LYS A 318 28.02 -21.32 -4.77
C LYS A 318 28.56 -19.92 -4.48
N LEU A 319 27.68 -19.01 -4.07
CA LEU A 319 28.01 -17.67 -3.61
C LEU A 319 28.27 -17.65 -2.10
N LYS A 320 27.29 -18.08 -1.32
CA LYS A 320 27.37 -18.09 0.15
C LYS A 320 26.38 -19.04 0.79
N ASP A 321 26.72 -19.52 1.97
CA ASP A 321 25.75 -20.07 2.92
C ASP A 321 25.34 -18.97 3.89
N ASP A 322 24.05 -18.89 4.20
CA ASP A 322 23.54 -17.90 5.12
C ASP A 322 22.28 -18.43 5.83
N SER A 323 21.74 -17.64 6.75
CA SER A 323 20.52 -17.94 7.47
C SER A 323 19.53 -16.79 7.36
N ILE A 324 18.34 -17.06 6.86
CA ILE A 324 17.24 -16.10 6.81
C ILE A 324 16.37 -16.29 8.05
N ARG A 325 16.20 -15.23 8.84
CA ARG A 325 15.30 -15.21 10.00
C ARG A 325 14.36 -14.02 9.92
N VAL A 326 13.28 -14.05 10.69
CA VAL A 326 12.35 -12.92 10.82
C VAL A 326 13.14 -11.65 11.20
N ASN A 327 12.95 -10.57 10.45
CA ASN A 327 13.68 -9.30 10.58
C ASN A 327 15.21 -9.35 10.34
N HIS A 328 15.76 -10.50 9.98
CA HIS A 328 17.17 -10.67 9.62
C HIS A 328 17.28 -11.24 8.21
N PRO A 329 17.17 -10.37 7.17
CA PRO A 329 17.22 -10.80 5.79
C PRO A 329 18.64 -11.11 5.34
N VAL A 330 18.74 -11.97 4.34
CA VAL A 330 19.98 -12.23 3.62
C VAL A 330 20.04 -11.27 2.44
N LYS A 331 21.04 -10.38 2.45
CA LYS A 331 21.28 -9.42 1.37
C LYS A 331 22.37 -9.93 0.44
N PHE A 332 22.19 -9.73 -0.86
CA PHE A 332 23.20 -9.99 -1.89
C PHE A 332 22.92 -9.11 -3.11
N ASP A 333 23.96 -8.56 -3.71
CA ASP A 333 23.84 -7.61 -4.83
C ASP A 333 22.79 -6.50 -4.54
N GLN A 334 21.74 -6.37 -5.36
CA GLN A 334 20.63 -5.43 -5.17
C GLN A 334 19.40 -6.04 -4.49
N PHE A 335 19.50 -7.30 -4.04
CA PHE A 335 18.38 -8.09 -3.53
C PHE A 335 18.49 -8.36 -2.02
N ALA A 336 17.34 -8.56 -1.39
CA ALA A 336 17.23 -8.97 0.00
C ALA A 336 16.14 -10.03 0.14
N LEU A 337 16.48 -11.17 0.74
CA LEU A 337 15.56 -12.28 0.99
C LEU A 337 15.07 -12.20 2.43
N TYR A 338 13.76 -12.18 2.60
CA TYR A 338 13.10 -12.11 3.88
C TYR A 338 12.35 -13.41 4.18
N GLN A 339 12.46 -13.88 5.41
CA GLN A 339 11.61 -14.98 5.88
C GLN A 339 10.24 -14.42 6.19
N ASN A 340 9.30 -14.64 5.27
CA ASN A 340 7.94 -14.10 5.36
C ASN A 340 6.96 -15.05 6.05
N SER A 341 6.84 -16.26 5.54
CA SER A 341 5.90 -17.29 6.01
C SER A 341 6.55 -18.67 5.99
N PHE A 342 5.83 -19.67 6.51
CA PHE A 342 6.18 -21.08 6.42
C PHE A 342 4.91 -21.91 6.27
N ASP A 343 5.03 -23.09 5.67
CA ASP A 343 3.95 -24.06 5.55
C ASP A 343 4.46 -25.43 6.01
N GLN A 344 3.79 -26.00 7.01
CA GLN A 344 4.08 -27.33 7.56
C GLN A 344 2.95 -28.34 7.28
N SER A 345 1.97 -27.96 6.45
CA SER A 345 0.84 -28.82 6.11
C SER A 345 1.16 -29.85 5.02
N GLN A 346 2.23 -29.64 4.26
CA GLN A 346 2.61 -30.52 3.16
C GLN A 346 3.08 -31.89 3.66
N LEU A 347 2.54 -32.95 3.07
CA LEU A 347 2.94 -34.32 3.36
C LEU A 347 4.28 -34.62 2.69
N GLU A 348 5.31 -34.90 3.48
CA GLU A 348 6.65 -35.25 2.96
C GLU A 348 6.77 -36.75 2.65
N THR A 349 6.32 -37.61 3.57
CA THR A 349 6.51 -39.06 3.47
C THR A 349 5.28 -39.84 3.92
N MET A 350 4.99 -40.95 3.25
CA MET A 350 4.06 -41.99 3.72
C MET A 350 4.83 -43.23 4.17
N LEU A 351 4.56 -43.69 5.39
CA LEU A 351 5.12 -44.92 5.94
C LEU A 351 4.18 -46.09 5.68
N PHE A 352 4.67 -47.12 5.01
CA PHE A 352 3.91 -48.32 4.70
C PHE A 352 4.42 -49.54 5.47
N LYS A 353 3.47 -50.40 5.84
CA LYS A 353 3.71 -51.69 6.49
C LYS A 353 3.01 -52.78 5.70
N VAL A 354 3.75 -53.81 5.31
CA VAL A 354 3.19 -54.98 4.63
C VAL A 354 2.79 -56.02 5.67
N GLN A 355 1.58 -56.57 5.54
CA GLN A 355 1.05 -57.62 6.40
C GLN A 355 0.54 -58.80 5.57
N ASP A 356 0.65 -60.01 6.12
CA ASP A 356 0.00 -61.20 5.55
C ASP A 356 -1.51 -61.20 5.83
N LYS A 357 -2.22 -62.21 5.30
CA LYS A 357 -3.66 -62.38 5.51
C LYS A 357 -4.03 -62.62 6.98
N GLN A 358 -3.08 -63.02 7.83
CA GLN A 358 -3.26 -63.19 9.27
C GLN A 358 -2.88 -61.92 10.07
N GLY A 359 -2.49 -60.83 9.41
CA GLY A 359 -2.12 -59.55 10.02
C GLY A 359 -0.68 -59.48 10.54
N LYS A 360 0.14 -60.52 10.32
CA LYS A 360 1.54 -60.53 10.73
C LYS A 360 2.38 -59.70 9.76
N GLN A 361 3.27 -58.88 10.30
CA GLN A 361 4.14 -58.03 9.51
C GLN A 361 5.14 -58.84 8.69
N ILE A 362 5.26 -58.50 7.41
CA ILE A 362 6.26 -59.06 6.50
C ILE A 362 7.36 -58.02 6.28
N GLY A 363 8.59 -58.34 6.71
CA GLY A 363 9.76 -57.49 6.50
C GLY A 363 9.73 -56.14 7.21
N LYS A 364 10.52 -55.19 6.70
CA LYS A 364 10.68 -53.86 7.28
C LYS A 364 9.59 -52.90 6.77
N ASN A 365 9.27 -51.88 7.56
CA ASN A 365 8.49 -50.76 7.04
C ASN A 365 9.30 -50.06 5.94
N PHE A 366 8.61 -49.47 4.98
CA PHE A 366 9.24 -48.67 3.94
C PHE A 366 8.59 -47.30 3.84
N GLU A 367 9.40 -46.30 3.55
CA GLU A 367 9.01 -44.90 3.46
C GLU A 367 8.96 -44.49 1.99
N VAL A 368 7.81 -44.01 1.56
CA VAL A 368 7.63 -43.41 0.25
C VAL A 368 7.71 -41.90 0.42
N LYS A 369 8.75 -41.30 -0.17
CA LYS A 369 8.87 -39.84 -0.29
C LYS A 369 7.90 -39.35 -1.35
N LEU A 370 7.05 -38.38 -1.00
CA LEU A 370 5.95 -37.93 -1.86
C LEU A 370 6.38 -36.89 -2.89
N ASP A 371 7.47 -36.17 -2.65
CA ASP A 371 8.08 -35.23 -3.59
C ASP A 371 8.77 -35.94 -4.78
N ASN A 372 9.41 -37.08 -4.50
CA ASN A 372 10.12 -37.89 -5.49
C ASN A 372 10.11 -39.38 -5.09
N PRO A 373 8.97 -40.07 -5.31
CA PRO A 373 8.86 -41.46 -4.94
C PRO A 373 9.72 -42.35 -5.86
N LYS A 374 10.38 -43.35 -5.27
CA LYS A 374 11.10 -44.39 -6.02
C LYS A 374 10.12 -45.39 -6.63
N ASP A 375 10.53 -46.02 -7.72
CA ASP A 375 9.76 -47.09 -8.36
C ASP A 375 9.78 -48.38 -7.54
N ASP A 376 10.88 -48.69 -6.85
CA ASP A 376 11.09 -49.97 -6.17
C ASP A 376 11.47 -49.81 -4.70
N TYR A 377 10.82 -50.60 -3.83
CA TYR A 377 11.10 -50.67 -2.40
C TYR A 377 11.36 -52.12 -1.96
N LYS A 378 12.59 -52.41 -1.53
CA LYS A 378 12.97 -53.72 -1.00
C LYS A 378 12.53 -53.87 0.46
N ILE A 379 11.59 -54.78 0.72
CA ILE A 379 10.95 -54.98 2.03
C ILE A 379 11.64 -56.09 2.84
N SER A 380 12.02 -57.16 2.15
CA SER A 380 12.82 -58.28 2.66
C SER A 380 13.69 -58.86 1.54
N ASP A 381 14.50 -59.88 1.83
CA ASP A 381 15.26 -60.59 0.78
C ASP A 381 14.36 -61.37 -0.20
N THR A 382 13.08 -61.53 0.12
CA THR A 382 12.10 -62.28 -0.67
C THR A 382 10.94 -61.44 -1.19
N LEU A 383 10.87 -60.15 -0.84
CA LEU A 383 9.75 -59.27 -1.17
C LEU A 383 10.21 -57.88 -1.57
N ASN A 384 9.87 -57.49 -2.80
CA ASN A 384 9.96 -56.13 -3.32
C ASN A 384 8.55 -55.61 -3.60
N VAL A 385 8.33 -54.33 -3.32
CA VAL A 385 7.09 -53.61 -3.65
C VAL A 385 7.40 -52.61 -4.76
N HIS A 386 6.58 -52.65 -5.81
CA HIS A 386 6.75 -51.86 -7.02
C HIS A 386 5.68 -50.78 -7.09
N LEU A 387 6.07 -49.51 -7.11
CA LEU A 387 5.19 -48.37 -7.28
C LEU A 387 4.69 -48.32 -8.73
N ARG A 388 3.43 -48.69 -8.96
CA ARG A 388 2.85 -48.71 -10.32
C ARG A 388 2.37 -47.35 -10.78
N ASN A 389 1.80 -46.57 -9.86
CA ASN A 389 1.25 -45.26 -10.17
C ASN A 389 1.19 -44.38 -8.92
N TYR A 390 1.36 -43.08 -9.12
CA TYR A 390 1.32 -42.08 -8.07
C TYR A 390 0.59 -40.83 -8.57
N ALA A 391 -0.38 -40.36 -7.79
CA ALA A 391 -0.98 -39.05 -7.95
C ALA A 391 -0.76 -38.24 -6.66
N PRO A 392 0.01 -37.14 -6.68
CA PRO A 392 0.27 -36.30 -5.51
C PRO A 392 -1.01 -35.62 -4.98
N ASP A 393 -1.88 -35.17 -5.87
CA ASP A 393 -3.22 -34.69 -5.52
C ASP A 393 -4.26 -35.44 -6.35
N PHE A 394 -4.81 -36.53 -5.80
CA PHE A 394 -5.69 -37.43 -6.54
C PHE A 394 -6.98 -36.73 -7.00
N ASP A 395 -7.24 -36.80 -8.31
CA ASP A 395 -8.49 -36.37 -8.93
C ASP A 395 -9.43 -37.56 -9.18
N LYS A 396 -9.02 -38.42 -10.11
CA LYS A 396 -9.82 -39.55 -10.60
C LYS A 396 -8.93 -40.64 -11.18
N ILE A 397 -9.52 -41.82 -11.43
CA ILE A 397 -8.90 -42.88 -12.20
C ILE A 397 -9.32 -42.68 -13.66
N THR A 398 -8.34 -42.61 -14.57
CA THR A 398 -8.57 -42.51 -16.01
C THR A 398 -9.09 -43.83 -16.58
N GLU A 399 -9.67 -43.80 -17.78
CA GLU A 399 -10.18 -45.00 -18.47
C GLU A 399 -9.11 -46.09 -18.65
N ASN A 400 -7.82 -45.68 -18.69
CA ASN A 400 -6.68 -46.58 -18.80
C ASN A 400 -6.17 -47.11 -17.45
N GLY A 401 -6.88 -46.83 -16.35
CA GLY A 401 -6.49 -47.24 -15.00
C GLY A 401 -5.39 -46.38 -14.36
N ALA A 402 -4.92 -45.33 -15.03
CA ALA A 402 -3.91 -44.42 -14.48
C ALA A 402 -4.52 -43.38 -13.54
N LEU A 403 -3.79 -42.96 -12.51
CA LEU A 403 -4.23 -41.93 -11.58
C LEU A 403 -4.04 -40.54 -12.21
N ALA A 404 -5.10 -39.75 -12.29
CA ALA A 404 -5.03 -38.34 -12.67
C ALA A 404 -4.78 -37.47 -11.43
N THR A 405 -4.02 -36.39 -11.60
CA THR A 405 -3.68 -35.47 -10.52
C THR A 405 -4.09 -34.03 -10.82
N LYS A 406 -4.56 -33.30 -9.79
CA LYS A 406 -4.96 -31.89 -9.90
C LYS A 406 -3.78 -30.92 -9.79
N SER A 407 -2.81 -31.28 -8.94
CA SER A 407 -1.68 -30.44 -8.57
C SER A 407 -0.45 -31.33 -8.43
N PRO A 408 0.75 -30.84 -8.77
CA PRO A 408 2.00 -31.56 -8.49
C PRO A 408 2.33 -31.65 -6.99
N LEU A 409 1.61 -30.93 -6.12
CA LEU A 409 1.84 -30.93 -4.67
C LEU A 409 1.10 -32.09 -3.98
N PRO A 410 1.72 -32.75 -2.98
CA PRO A 410 1.16 -33.93 -2.31
C PRO A 410 0.03 -33.61 -1.31
N ASN A 411 -1.06 -32.99 -1.79
CA ASN A 411 -2.19 -32.56 -0.96
C ASN A 411 -3.12 -33.73 -0.58
N ASN A 412 -3.33 -34.66 -1.50
CA ASN A 412 -4.19 -35.83 -1.33
C ASN A 412 -3.56 -37.03 -2.07
N PRO A 413 -2.41 -37.53 -1.57
CA PRO A 413 -1.61 -38.46 -2.34
C PRO A 413 -2.31 -39.82 -2.42
N LYS A 414 -2.39 -40.37 -3.63
CA LYS A 414 -2.77 -41.76 -3.84
C LYS A 414 -1.67 -42.53 -4.55
N ILE A 415 -1.43 -43.72 -4.04
CA ILE A 415 -0.37 -44.60 -4.49
C ILE A 415 -0.99 -45.94 -4.89
N CYS A 416 -0.53 -46.49 -6.01
CA CYS A 416 -0.83 -47.83 -6.48
C CYS A 416 0.46 -48.67 -6.39
N LEU A 417 0.42 -49.76 -5.60
CA LEU A 417 1.56 -50.65 -5.32
C LEU A 417 1.40 -52.03 -5.99
#